data_AF-A0A0F8Y8K6-F1
#
_entry.id   AF-A0A0F8Y8K6-F1
#
_cell.length_a   1.000
_cell.length_b   1.000
_cell.length_c   1.000
_cell.angle_alpha   90.00
_cell.angle_beta   90.00
_cell.angle_gamma   90.00
#
_symmetry.space_group_name_H-M   'P 1'
#
loop_
_entity.id
_entity.type
_entity.pdbx_description
1 polymer ?
#
loop_
_entity_poly.entity_id
_entity_poly.type
_entity_poly.pdbx_seq_one_letter_code
_entity_poly.pdbx_strand_id
1 'polypeptide(L)'
;MTGAELTIDLLAKHGVNEVFGYPGGAIMPIYDALYGAPVKHYLTRHEQGAGFAAVGFARSTGKLGVCFATSGPGATNLITALADAMMDSVPLLAITGQVPTAAIGSDAFQEIDVLGMSLSCTKHSYMVERPEDLAEILQEAMHLAQSGRPGPVLVDIPKDIQMAQVPFHPWLAADDYLPQLDLNQVAIANQLLSEAKRPVAYVGGGVQAADAQQQLMQFLDKTQMPAVSTLKALGSVLPDYEYNLGMLGMHGGQAANLAVQECDVLVCIGARFDDRVTGNLSKFAAKAKVIHLDIDAAEVGKRKPAKASLIADLKSSLPQLECFVTEQA
;
A
#
# COMPACT_ATOMS: atom_id res chain seq x y z
N MET A 1 26.04 1.20 -19.62
CA MET A 1 26.08 1.40 -18.15
C MET A 1 25.96 0.03 -17.52
N THR A 2 26.59 -0.18 -16.37
CA THR A 2 26.47 -1.43 -15.63
C THR A 2 25.04 -1.59 -15.09
N GLY A 3 24.62 -2.80 -14.75
CA GLY A 3 23.32 -3.04 -14.10
C GLY A 3 23.15 -2.25 -12.80
N ALA A 4 24.23 -2.11 -12.03
CA ALA A 4 24.28 -1.29 -10.83
C ALA A 4 24.04 0.21 -11.12
N GLU A 5 24.76 0.78 -12.09
CA GLU A 5 24.57 2.17 -12.53
C GLU A 5 23.13 2.41 -13.02
N LEU A 6 22.59 1.47 -13.80
CA LEU A 6 21.22 1.52 -14.30
C LEU A 6 20.20 1.50 -13.15
N THR A 7 20.41 0.67 -12.13
CA THR A 7 19.50 0.58 -10.98
C THR A 7 19.41 1.93 -10.28
N ILE A 8 20.54 2.58 -10.02
CA ILE A 8 20.56 3.89 -9.37
C ILE A 8 19.98 4.98 -10.26
N ASP A 9 20.28 4.98 -11.56
CA ASP A 9 19.73 5.93 -12.53
C ASP A 9 18.20 5.81 -12.65
N LEU A 10 17.66 4.59 -12.70
CA LEU A 10 16.21 4.36 -12.73
C LEU A 10 15.51 4.82 -11.45
N LEU A 11 16.06 4.50 -10.28
CA LEU A 11 15.54 4.98 -9.00
C LEU A 11 15.50 6.53 -8.98
N ALA A 12 16.59 7.19 -9.39
CA ALA A 12 16.65 8.64 -9.44
C ALA A 12 15.62 9.24 -10.42
N LYS A 13 15.48 8.65 -11.62
CA LYS A 13 14.48 9.07 -12.62
C LYS A 13 13.04 8.87 -12.15
N HIS A 14 12.79 7.86 -11.33
CA HIS A 14 11.50 7.62 -10.69
C HIS A 14 11.22 8.60 -9.53
N GLY A 15 12.19 9.43 -9.16
CA GLY A 15 12.07 10.41 -8.08
C GLY A 15 12.46 9.86 -6.70
N VAL A 16 13.11 8.70 -6.63
CA VAL A 16 13.71 8.17 -5.39
C VAL A 16 14.99 8.94 -5.12
N ASN A 17 15.00 9.68 -4.01
CA ASN A 17 16.13 10.50 -3.58
C ASN A 17 16.75 10.02 -2.26
N GLU A 18 16.11 9.08 -1.56
CA GLU A 18 16.54 8.54 -0.29
C GLU A 18 16.37 7.01 -0.28
N VAL A 19 17.42 6.30 0.15
CA VAL A 19 17.42 4.83 0.29
C VAL A 19 17.97 4.44 1.65
N PHE A 20 17.45 3.36 2.21
CA PHE A 20 17.85 2.86 3.53
C PHE A 20 18.51 1.49 3.37
N GLY A 21 19.69 1.26 3.93
CA GLY A 21 20.29 -0.06 3.69
C GLY A 21 21.51 -0.41 4.50
N TYR A 22 21.91 -1.66 4.34
CA TYR A 22 23.14 -2.21 4.90
C TYR A 22 23.98 -2.87 3.78
N PRO A 23 25.28 -2.55 3.65
CA PRO A 23 26.12 -3.06 2.57
C PRO A 23 26.56 -4.52 2.81
N GLY A 24 26.92 -5.22 1.74
CA GLY A 24 27.53 -6.54 1.80
C GLY A 24 28.06 -7.02 0.44
N GLY A 25 28.70 -8.19 0.42
CA GLY A 25 29.52 -8.63 -0.72
C GLY A 25 28.75 -8.85 -2.04
N ALA A 26 27.46 -9.20 -1.96
CA ALA A 26 26.63 -9.50 -3.13
C ALA A 26 25.98 -8.24 -3.74
N ILE A 27 25.74 -7.19 -2.94
CA ILE A 27 25.15 -5.92 -3.40
C ILE A 27 26.20 -4.80 -3.59
N MET A 28 27.48 -5.11 -3.40
CA MET A 28 28.57 -4.12 -3.45
C MET A 28 28.60 -3.30 -4.76
N PRO A 29 28.37 -3.87 -5.96
CA PRO A 29 28.31 -3.07 -7.18
C PRO A 29 27.26 -1.94 -7.13
N ILE A 30 26.08 -2.19 -6.57
CA ILE A 30 25.04 -1.15 -6.39
C ILE A 30 25.52 -0.07 -5.40
N TYR A 31 26.22 -0.45 -4.33
CA TYR A 31 26.80 0.51 -3.40
C TYR A 31 27.93 1.34 -4.01
N ASP A 32 28.71 0.77 -4.92
CA ASP A 32 29.70 1.51 -5.70
C ASP A 32 29.03 2.54 -6.61
N ALA A 33 27.95 2.15 -7.30
CA ALA A 33 27.15 3.04 -8.15
C ALA A 33 26.42 4.16 -7.39
N LEU A 34 26.16 4.01 -6.09
CA LEU A 34 25.62 5.09 -5.26
C LEU A 34 26.63 6.23 -5.07
N TYR A 35 27.93 5.96 -5.20
CA TYR A 35 28.97 6.97 -4.98
C TYR A 35 28.87 8.07 -6.05
N GLY A 36 28.50 9.28 -5.62
CA GLY A 36 28.32 10.43 -6.52
C GLY A 36 26.94 10.52 -7.21
N ALA A 37 26.03 9.57 -6.93
CA ALA A 37 24.66 9.63 -7.41
C ALA A 37 23.81 10.65 -6.62
N PRO A 38 22.73 11.20 -7.22
CA PRO A 38 21.79 12.11 -6.53
C PRO A 38 20.83 11.37 -5.58
N VAL A 39 21.21 10.21 -5.07
CA VAL A 39 20.42 9.37 -4.16
C VAL A 39 21.15 9.27 -2.84
N LYS A 40 20.52 9.76 -1.77
CA LYS A 40 21.10 9.76 -0.43
C LYS A 40 20.90 8.40 0.23
N HIS A 41 22.00 7.76 0.62
CA HIS A 41 21.97 6.52 1.41
C HIS A 41 21.97 6.80 2.91
N TYR A 42 21.06 6.14 3.62
CA TYR A 42 21.04 6.07 5.07
C TYR A 42 21.47 4.69 5.54
N LEU A 43 22.72 4.61 6.02
CA LEU A 43 23.28 3.39 6.60
C LEU A 43 22.60 3.05 7.92
N THR A 44 21.91 1.93 7.98
CA THR A 44 21.32 1.42 9.21
C THR A 44 22.32 0.57 10.02
N ARG A 45 21.88 -0.01 11.13
CA ARG A 45 22.66 -0.97 11.93
C ARG A 45 22.12 -2.41 11.87
N HIS A 46 21.07 -2.60 11.09
CA HIS A 46 20.41 -3.89 10.83
C HIS A 46 19.48 -3.71 9.61
N GLU A 47 19.36 -4.72 8.75
CA GLU A 47 18.52 -4.63 7.55
C GLU A 47 17.03 -4.52 7.91
N GLN A 48 16.56 -5.20 8.97
CA GLN A 48 15.22 -4.95 9.52
C GLN A 48 14.98 -3.46 9.83
N GLY A 49 16.00 -2.76 10.36
CA GLY A 49 15.95 -1.32 10.57
C GLY A 49 15.90 -0.52 9.26
N ALA A 50 16.54 -1.00 8.19
CA ALA A 50 16.44 -0.41 6.86
C ALA A 50 15.02 -0.57 6.28
N GLY A 51 14.45 -1.78 6.36
CA GLY A 51 13.09 -2.05 5.93
C GLY A 51 12.08 -1.18 6.67
N PHE A 52 12.15 -1.10 8.00
CA PHE A 52 11.23 -0.26 8.77
C PHE A 52 11.46 1.24 8.58
N ALA A 53 12.69 1.69 8.36
CA ALA A 53 12.95 3.09 8.00
C ALA A 53 12.31 3.44 6.65
N ALA A 54 12.42 2.57 5.65
CA ALA A 54 11.75 2.74 4.36
C ALA A 54 10.21 2.73 4.50
N VAL A 55 9.64 1.86 5.33
CA VAL A 55 8.21 1.87 5.67
C VAL A 55 7.79 3.19 6.33
N GLY A 56 8.56 3.67 7.31
CA GLY A 56 8.29 4.95 7.97
C GLY A 56 8.37 6.14 7.02
N PHE A 57 9.37 6.14 6.12
CA PHE A 57 9.50 7.12 5.07
C PHE A 57 8.27 7.12 4.14
N ALA A 58 7.86 5.95 3.66
CA ALA A 58 6.71 5.82 2.78
C ALA A 58 5.42 6.34 3.43
N ARG A 59 5.17 5.94 4.70
CA ARG A 59 3.98 6.38 5.45
C ARG A 59 3.95 7.88 5.73
N SER A 60 5.10 8.50 5.97
CA SER A 60 5.18 9.93 6.34
C SER A 60 5.21 10.88 5.14
N THR A 61 5.56 10.38 3.95
CA THR A 61 5.74 11.20 2.75
C THR A 61 4.76 10.88 1.62
N GLY A 62 4.10 9.73 1.65
CA GLY A 62 3.30 9.21 0.55
C GLY A 62 4.13 8.73 -0.66
N LYS A 63 5.47 8.68 -0.53
CA LYS A 63 6.38 8.27 -1.60
C LYS A 63 6.76 6.79 -1.48
N LEU A 64 7.38 6.24 -2.53
CA LEU A 64 7.96 4.89 -2.50
C LEU A 64 9.11 4.82 -1.48
N GLY A 65 8.98 3.95 -0.48
CA GLY A 65 10.10 3.60 0.39
C GLY A 65 11.03 2.61 -0.32
N VAL A 66 12.34 2.82 -0.25
CA VAL A 66 13.32 1.91 -0.89
C VAL A 66 14.35 1.44 0.12
N CYS A 67 14.53 0.12 0.24
CA CYS A 67 15.55 -0.47 1.10
C CYS A 67 16.49 -1.45 0.38
N PHE A 68 17.76 -1.46 0.81
CA PHE A 68 18.82 -2.30 0.24
C PHE A 68 19.37 -3.29 1.27
N ALA A 69 19.60 -4.53 0.84
CA ALA A 69 20.34 -5.53 1.61
C ALA A 69 21.22 -6.41 0.70
N THR A 70 22.28 -7.00 1.27
CA THR A 70 23.04 -8.07 0.59
C THR A 70 22.25 -9.38 0.58
N SER A 71 22.79 -10.40 -0.08
CA SER A 71 22.24 -11.76 -0.15
C SER A 71 22.13 -12.44 1.21
N GLY A 72 21.51 -13.63 1.23
CA GLY A 72 21.51 -14.52 2.38
C GLY A 72 20.93 -13.85 3.63
N PRO A 73 21.72 -13.69 4.71
CA PRO A 73 21.23 -13.11 5.96
C PRO A 73 20.67 -11.69 5.79
N GLY A 74 21.27 -10.86 4.93
CA GLY A 74 20.79 -9.50 4.70
C GLY A 74 19.37 -9.48 4.15
N ALA A 75 19.11 -10.31 3.14
CA ALA A 75 17.81 -10.48 2.53
C ALA A 75 16.78 -11.06 3.51
N THR A 76 17.14 -12.10 4.27
CA THR A 76 16.22 -12.71 5.27
C THR A 76 15.83 -11.73 6.39
N ASN A 77 16.71 -10.80 6.75
CA ASN A 77 16.44 -9.77 7.75
C ASN A 77 15.38 -8.73 7.31
N LEU A 78 15.03 -8.68 6.01
CA LEU A 78 13.98 -7.79 5.49
C LEU A 78 12.57 -8.39 5.59
N ILE A 79 12.42 -9.71 5.77
CA ILE A 79 11.13 -10.42 5.68
C ILE A 79 10.07 -9.82 6.61
N THR A 80 10.42 -9.44 7.84
CA THR A 80 9.46 -8.81 8.76
C THR A 80 8.94 -7.47 8.24
N ALA A 81 9.81 -6.65 7.65
CA ALA A 81 9.41 -5.35 7.11
C ALA A 81 8.57 -5.50 5.84
N LEU A 82 8.84 -6.51 5.00
CA LEU A 82 8.00 -6.87 3.86
C LEU A 82 6.60 -7.28 4.34
N ALA A 83 6.51 -8.17 5.34
CA ALA A 83 5.23 -8.57 5.90
C ALA A 83 4.44 -7.39 6.50
N ASP A 84 5.11 -6.50 7.24
CA ASP A 84 4.49 -5.27 7.76
C ASP A 84 3.93 -4.40 6.63
N ALA A 85 4.76 -4.11 5.62
CA ALA A 85 4.37 -3.30 4.48
C ALA A 85 3.19 -3.91 3.70
N MET A 86 3.16 -5.24 3.53
CA MET A 86 2.07 -5.92 2.82
C MET A 86 0.76 -5.81 3.59
N MET A 87 0.79 -6.08 4.89
CA MET A 87 -0.41 -6.07 5.73
C MET A 87 -1.00 -4.67 5.91
N ASP A 88 -0.17 -3.64 5.83
CA ASP A 88 -0.55 -2.24 5.95
C ASP A 88 -0.63 -1.49 4.63
N SER A 89 -0.44 -2.18 3.49
CA SER A 89 -0.54 -1.62 2.14
C SER A 89 0.38 -0.42 1.92
N VAL A 90 1.65 -0.59 2.28
CA VAL A 90 2.71 0.43 2.18
C VAL A 90 3.52 0.20 0.90
N PRO A 91 3.72 1.23 0.05
CA PRO A 91 4.57 1.13 -1.13
C PRO A 91 6.03 1.01 -0.71
N LEU A 92 6.61 -0.18 -0.88
CA LEU A 92 7.99 -0.49 -0.52
C LEU A 92 8.66 -1.23 -1.68
N LEU A 93 9.87 -0.83 -2.05
CA LEU A 93 10.75 -1.57 -2.94
C LEU A 93 11.96 -2.07 -2.14
N ALA A 94 12.11 -3.38 -2.02
CA ALA A 94 13.28 -4.01 -1.45
C ALA A 94 14.19 -4.51 -2.57
N ILE A 95 15.42 -4.01 -2.64
CA ILE A 95 16.44 -4.51 -3.57
C ILE A 95 17.46 -5.32 -2.80
N THR A 96 17.62 -6.58 -3.17
CA THR A 96 18.60 -7.49 -2.59
C THR A 96 19.67 -7.85 -3.61
N GLY A 97 20.92 -7.93 -3.16
CA GLY A 97 21.95 -8.58 -3.96
C GLY A 97 21.83 -10.10 -3.82
N GLN A 98 22.23 -10.84 -4.85
CA GLN A 98 22.27 -12.31 -4.83
C GLN A 98 23.65 -12.83 -5.25
N VAL A 99 23.93 -14.10 -4.95
CA VAL A 99 25.08 -14.81 -5.54
C VAL A 99 25.04 -14.74 -7.07
N PRO A 100 26.18 -14.90 -7.78
CA PRO A 100 26.17 -14.91 -9.23
C PRO A 100 25.22 -15.99 -9.80
N THR A 101 24.58 -15.72 -10.94
CA THR A 101 23.58 -16.62 -11.54
C THR A 101 24.03 -18.08 -11.63
N ALA A 102 25.28 -18.32 -12.04
CA ALA A 102 25.86 -19.66 -12.17
C ALA A 102 26.06 -20.41 -10.83
N ALA A 103 25.95 -19.73 -9.70
CA ALA A 103 26.07 -20.30 -8.36
C ALA A 103 24.71 -20.52 -7.67
N ILE A 104 23.61 -20.05 -8.26
CA ILE A 104 22.27 -20.26 -7.72
C ILE A 104 21.93 -21.76 -7.76
N GLY A 105 21.37 -22.28 -6.68
CA GLY A 105 21.02 -23.67 -6.44
C GLY A 105 22.18 -24.57 -5.99
N SER A 106 23.33 -23.99 -5.61
CA SER A 106 24.55 -24.76 -5.31
C SER A 106 24.98 -24.76 -3.85
N ASP A 107 24.15 -24.20 -2.96
CA ASP A 107 24.50 -23.89 -1.56
C ASP A 107 25.73 -22.97 -1.48
N ALA A 108 25.77 -21.96 -2.35
CA ALA A 108 26.85 -21.00 -2.41
C ALA A 108 26.92 -20.15 -1.13
N PHE A 109 28.08 -19.51 -0.91
CA PHE A 109 28.27 -18.68 0.29
C PHE A 109 27.26 -17.53 0.34
N GLN A 110 26.49 -17.46 1.44
CA GLN A 110 25.40 -16.51 1.64
C GLN A 110 24.32 -16.55 0.55
N GLU A 111 24.08 -17.73 -0.03
CA GLU A 111 22.92 -18.00 -0.86
C GLU A 111 21.68 -18.25 0.01
N ILE A 112 20.54 -17.72 -0.42
CA ILE A 112 19.22 -18.12 0.08
C ILE A 112 18.18 -17.88 -1.01
N ASP A 113 17.17 -18.75 -1.09
CA ASP A 113 15.98 -18.54 -1.91
C ASP A 113 15.06 -17.48 -1.24
N VAL A 114 15.45 -16.20 -1.34
CA VAL A 114 14.65 -15.09 -0.81
C VAL A 114 13.34 -14.95 -1.57
N LEU A 115 13.31 -15.30 -2.86
CA LEU A 115 12.10 -15.28 -3.68
C LEU A 115 11.03 -16.18 -3.05
N GLY A 116 11.34 -17.46 -2.82
CA GLY A 116 10.44 -18.41 -2.17
C GLY A 116 9.97 -17.93 -0.79
N MET A 117 10.84 -17.30 -0.01
CA MET A 117 10.50 -16.75 1.30
C MET A 117 9.57 -15.52 1.21
N SER A 118 9.74 -14.65 0.21
CA SER A 118 9.04 -13.38 0.09
C SER A 118 7.67 -13.49 -0.57
N LEU A 119 7.36 -14.56 -1.31
CA LEU A 119 6.09 -14.74 -2.02
C LEU A 119 4.84 -14.55 -1.14
N SER A 120 4.90 -14.91 0.14
CA SER A 120 3.77 -14.77 1.07
C SER A 120 3.67 -13.40 1.75
N CYS A 121 4.68 -12.55 1.61
CA CYS A 121 4.78 -11.26 2.28
C CYS A 121 5.10 -10.10 1.33
N THR A 122 4.88 -10.29 0.02
CA THR A 122 5.05 -9.27 -1.02
C THR A 122 3.85 -9.24 -1.95
N LYS A 123 3.61 -8.08 -2.56
CA LYS A 123 2.67 -7.95 -3.68
C LYS A 123 3.23 -8.66 -4.91
N HIS A 124 4.53 -8.57 -5.10
CA HIS A 124 5.26 -9.31 -6.12
C HIS A 124 6.73 -9.48 -5.72
N SER A 125 7.41 -10.45 -6.30
CA SER A 125 8.85 -10.64 -6.12
C SER A 125 9.49 -11.08 -7.43
N TYR A 126 10.66 -10.54 -7.74
CA TYR A 126 11.43 -10.85 -8.93
C TYR A 126 12.79 -11.42 -8.54
N MET A 127 13.27 -12.40 -9.30
CA MET A 127 14.68 -12.73 -9.43
C MET A 127 15.10 -12.33 -10.83
N VAL A 128 16.06 -11.41 -10.96
CA VAL A 128 16.57 -11.02 -12.27
C VAL A 128 17.48 -12.12 -12.78
N GLU A 129 17.13 -12.75 -13.89
CA GLU A 129 17.91 -13.88 -14.45
C GLU A 129 18.86 -13.44 -15.57
N ARG A 130 18.53 -12.36 -16.28
CA ARG A 130 19.31 -11.86 -17.42
C ARG A 130 19.52 -10.34 -17.34
N PRO A 131 20.70 -9.84 -17.75
CA PRO A 131 20.98 -8.41 -17.75
C PRO A 131 19.95 -7.58 -18.54
N GLU A 132 19.48 -8.06 -19.69
CA GLU A 132 18.51 -7.36 -20.54
C GLU A 132 17.14 -7.10 -19.89
N ASP A 133 16.76 -7.90 -18.88
CA ASP A 133 15.45 -7.81 -18.22
C ASP A 133 15.45 -6.79 -17.07
N LEU A 134 16.63 -6.37 -16.59
CA LEU A 134 16.78 -5.55 -15.38
C LEU A 134 16.03 -4.22 -15.47
N ALA A 135 16.08 -3.54 -16.63
CA ALA A 135 15.45 -2.24 -16.80
C ALA A 135 13.92 -2.33 -16.65
N GLU A 136 13.33 -3.32 -17.30
CA GLU A 136 11.88 -3.56 -17.31
C GLU A 136 11.39 -3.98 -15.93
N ILE A 137 12.07 -4.95 -15.31
CA ILE A 137 11.72 -5.45 -13.97
C ILE A 137 11.74 -4.32 -12.93
N LEU A 138 12.75 -3.44 -12.94
CA LEU A 138 12.82 -2.34 -11.96
C LEU A 138 11.70 -1.33 -12.15
N GLN A 139 11.39 -0.96 -13.40
CA GLN A 139 10.30 -0.03 -13.71
C GLN A 139 8.94 -0.62 -13.34
N GLU A 140 8.70 -1.88 -13.67
CA GLU A 140 7.48 -2.60 -13.29
C GLU A 140 7.39 -2.76 -11.77
N ALA A 141 8.47 -3.11 -11.08
CA ALA A 141 8.49 -3.26 -9.63
C ALA A 141 8.14 -1.95 -8.89
N MET A 142 8.69 -0.82 -9.35
CA MET A 142 8.34 0.50 -8.80
C MET A 142 6.87 0.85 -9.06
N HIS A 143 6.37 0.56 -10.27
CA HIS A 143 4.97 0.74 -10.61
C HIS A 143 4.05 -0.13 -9.73
N LEU A 144 4.30 -1.44 -9.65
CA LEU A 144 3.51 -2.40 -8.87
C LEU A 144 3.49 -2.05 -7.39
N ALA A 145 4.60 -1.58 -6.82
CA ALA A 145 4.63 -1.19 -5.42
C ALA A 145 3.63 -0.07 -5.09
N GLN A 146 3.30 0.78 -6.06
CA GLN A 146 2.49 1.99 -5.87
C GLN A 146 1.07 1.89 -6.45
N SER A 147 0.86 1.14 -7.53
CA SER A 147 -0.41 1.11 -8.25
C SER A 147 -1.50 0.29 -7.54
N GLY A 148 -2.76 0.58 -7.84
CA GLY A 148 -3.91 -0.09 -7.22
C GLY A 148 -3.83 -0.04 -5.69
N ARG A 149 -3.92 -1.19 -5.04
CA ARG A 149 -3.55 -1.31 -3.63
C ARG A 149 -2.02 -1.34 -3.50
N PRO A 150 -1.38 -0.36 -2.82
CA PRO A 150 0.06 -0.34 -2.67
C PRO A 150 0.56 -1.51 -1.83
N GLY A 151 1.82 -1.87 -2.02
CA GLY A 151 2.43 -2.96 -1.28
C GLY A 151 3.91 -3.14 -1.57
N PRO A 152 4.58 -4.06 -0.85
CA PRO A 152 6.00 -4.31 -1.02
C PRO A 152 6.28 -5.16 -2.26
N VAL A 153 7.30 -4.77 -3.02
CA VAL A 153 7.88 -5.56 -4.10
C VAL A 153 9.35 -5.82 -3.79
N LEU A 154 9.79 -7.07 -3.96
CA LEU A 154 11.20 -7.45 -3.83
C LEU A 154 11.81 -7.67 -5.22
N VAL A 155 13.01 -7.14 -5.44
CA VAL A 155 13.81 -7.40 -6.64
C VAL A 155 15.17 -7.92 -6.21
N ASP A 156 15.41 -9.20 -6.47
CA ASP A 156 16.68 -9.87 -6.19
C ASP A 156 17.59 -9.83 -7.42
N ILE A 157 18.78 -9.25 -7.28
CA ILE A 157 19.68 -8.96 -8.40
C ILE A 157 21.01 -9.70 -8.20
N PRO A 158 21.27 -10.77 -8.96
CA PRO A 158 22.57 -11.46 -9.00
C PRO A 158 23.76 -10.52 -9.23
N LYS A 159 24.87 -10.79 -8.54
CA LYS A 159 26.07 -9.95 -8.58
C LYS A 159 26.64 -9.77 -10.00
N ASP A 160 26.64 -10.83 -10.80
CA ASP A 160 27.10 -10.80 -12.19
C ASP A 160 26.19 -9.94 -13.08
N ILE A 161 24.89 -9.90 -12.81
CA ILE A 161 23.95 -9.00 -13.51
C ILE A 161 24.19 -7.54 -13.12
N GLN A 162 24.45 -7.26 -11.84
CA GLN A 162 24.79 -5.89 -11.41
C GLN A 162 26.06 -5.38 -12.11
N MET A 163 27.02 -6.26 -12.41
CA MET A 163 28.30 -5.91 -13.05
C MET A 163 28.22 -5.92 -14.59
N ALA A 164 27.24 -6.60 -15.18
CA ALA A 164 27.08 -6.71 -16.62
C ALA A 164 26.73 -5.36 -17.26
N GLN A 165 27.08 -5.19 -18.55
CA GLN A 165 26.56 -4.09 -19.34
C GLN A 165 25.11 -4.37 -19.71
N VAL A 166 24.23 -3.41 -19.43
CA VAL A 166 22.79 -3.56 -19.66
C VAL A 166 22.33 -2.55 -20.71
N PRO A 167 21.56 -2.98 -21.73
CA PRO A 167 20.89 -2.05 -22.63
C PRO A 167 19.75 -1.32 -21.90
N PHE A 168 19.64 0.00 -22.07
CA PHE A 168 18.50 0.74 -21.54
C PHE A 168 17.31 0.58 -22.48
N HIS A 169 16.23 0.00 -21.95
CA HIS A 169 14.93 -0.06 -22.60
C HIS A 169 13.91 0.70 -21.74
N PRO A 170 13.23 1.73 -22.28
CA PRO A 170 12.16 2.38 -21.55
C PRO A 170 11.03 1.37 -21.36
N TRP A 171 10.48 1.31 -20.14
CA TRP A 171 9.30 0.50 -19.91
C TRP A 171 8.10 1.16 -20.59
N LEU A 172 7.49 0.42 -21.51
CA LEU A 172 6.18 0.77 -22.03
C LEU A 172 5.16 0.22 -21.04
N ALA A 173 4.86 1.03 -20.02
CA ALA A 173 3.79 0.72 -19.08
C ALA A 173 2.54 0.33 -19.86
N ALA A 174 1.97 -0.83 -19.56
CA ALA A 174 0.56 -1.03 -19.90
C ALA A 174 -0.25 0.05 -19.19
N ASP A 175 -1.27 0.60 -19.84
CA ASP A 175 -2.17 1.54 -19.17
C ASP A 175 -2.63 0.90 -17.85
N ASP A 176 -2.43 1.62 -16.73
CA ASP A 176 -2.90 1.18 -15.43
C ASP A 176 -4.35 0.75 -15.57
N TYR A 177 -4.65 -0.51 -15.23
CA TYR A 177 -6.04 -0.93 -15.12
C TYR A 177 -6.65 -0.22 -13.91
N LEU A 178 -7.19 0.97 -14.16
CA LEU A 178 -8.00 1.70 -13.21
C LEU A 178 -9.42 1.15 -13.32
N PRO A 179 -9.96 0.52 -12.25
CA PRO A 179 -11.33 0.06 -12.26
C PRO A 179 -12.26 1.22 -12.61
N GLN A 180 -13.07 1.05 -13.66
CA GLN A 180 -14.11 2.03 -13.97
C GLN A 180 -15.26 1.87 -12.98
N LEU A 181 -15.73 3.00 -12.44
CA LEU A 181 -16.88 3.03 -11.55
C LEU A 181 -18.12 2.50 -12.26
N ASP A 182 -18.75 1.46 -11.68
CA ASP A 182 -20.06 1.01 -12.11
C ASP A 182 -21.12 2.02 -11.65
N LEU A 183 -21.67 2.76 -12.60
CA LEU A 183 -22.70 3.78 -12.35
C LEU A 183 -23.97 3.20 -11.72
N ASN A 184 -24.27 1.91 -11.93
CA ASN A 184 -25.39 1.26 -11.26
C ASN A 184 -25.11 1.11 -9.76
N GLN A 185 -23.87 0.75 -9.38
CA GLN A 185 -23.48 0.67 -7.96
C GLN A 185 -23.50 2.04 -7.29
N VAL A 186 -23.07 3.09 -8.01
CA VAL A 186 -23.18 4.48 -7.55
C VAL A 186 -24.63 4.85 -7.29
N ALA A 187 -25.55 4.56 -8.22
CA ALA A 187 -26.97 4.84 -8.05
C ALA A 187 -27.58 4.10 -6.85
N ILE A 188 -27.23 2.83 -6.65
CA ILE A 188 -27.66 2.06 -5.48
C ILE A 188 -27.10 2.68 -4.20
N ALA A 189 -25.82 3.05 -4.16
CA ALA A 189 -25.20 3.70 -3.01
C ALA A 189 -25.92 5.01 -2.64
N ASN A 190 -26.21 5.87 -3.62
CA ASN A 190 -26.92 7.13 -3.42
C ASN A 190 -28.37 6.93 -2.96
N GLN A 191 -29.06 5.90 -3.47
CA GLN A 191 -30.38 5.53 -2.95
C GLN A 191 -30.32 5.08 -1.49
N LEU A 192 -29.34 4.26 -1.13
CA LEU A 192 -29.16 3.82 0.25
C LEU A 192 -28.88 4.99 1.19
N LEU A 193 -28.07 5.95 0.76
CA LEU A 193 -27.77 7.17 1.52
C LEU A 193 -29.00 8.07 1.68
N SER A 194 -29.83 8.24 0.66
CA SER A 194 -31.03 9.10 0.74
C SER A 194 -32.14 8.51 1.62
N GLU A 195 -32.20 7.19 1.76
CA GLU A 195 -33.13 6.49 2.65
C GLU A 195 -32.60 6.34 4.10
N ALA A 196 -31.32 6.68 4.34
CA ALA A 196 -30.66 6.46 5.63
C ALA A 196 -31.17 7.42 6.70
N LYS A 197 -31.42 6.90 7.91
CA LYS A 197 -31.80 7.70 9.08
C LYS A 197 -30.67 7.81 10.10
N ARG A 198 -29.75 6.84 10.11
CA ARG A 198 -28.60 6.78 11.03
C ARG A 198 -27.34 6.31 10.27
N PRO A 199 -26.91 7.04 9.22
CA PRO A 199 -25.72 6.67 8.48
C PRO A 199 -24.45 6.93 9.30
N VAL A 200 -23.42 6.10 9.12
CA VAL A 200 -22.09 6.29 9.74
C VAL A 200 -20.99 6.08 8.71
N ALA A 201 -20.03 7.01 8.66
CA ALA A 201 -18.83 6.90 7.86
C ALA A 201 -17.77 6.09 8.61
N TYR A 202 -17.35 4.96 8.05
CA TYR A 202 -16.31 4.08 8.58
C TYR A 202 -15.03 4.25 7.75
N VAL A 203 -14.12 5.07 8.26
CA VAL A 203 -12.96 5.57 7.54
C VAL A 203 -11.73 4.67 7.78
N GLY A 204 -11.13 4.19 6.70
CA GLY A 204 -9.94 3.34 6.70
C GLY A 204 -8.67 4.03 6.20
N GLY A 205 -7.55 3.31 6.30
CA GLY A 205 -6.24 3.81 5.86
C GLY A 205 -6.15 4.09 4.36
N GLY A 206 -7.08 3.55 3.55
CA GLY A 206 -7.17 3.83 2.12
C GLY A 206 -7.32 5.32 1.80
N VAL A 207 -7.91 6.12 2.70
CA VAL A 207 -8.03 7.57 2.50
C VAL A 207 -6.66 8.25 2.43
N GLN A 208 -5.73 7.88 3.32
CA GLN A 208 -4.38 8.44 3.31
C GLN A 208 -3.57 7.89 2.13
N ALA A 209 -3.72 6.60 1.84
CA ALA A 209 -3.02 5.96 0.73
C ALA A 209 -3.41 6.56 -0.64
N ALA A 210 -4.68 6.92 -0.82
CA ALA A 210 -5.19 7.58 -2.02
C ALA A 210 -4.99 9.11 -2.00
N ASP A 211 -4.47 9.69 -0.90
CA ASP A 211 -4.39 11.15 -0.69
C ASP A 211 -5.77 11.83 -0.87
N ALA A 212 -6.82 11.18 -0.33
CA ALA A 212 -8.22 11.54 -0.55
C ALA A 212 -8.86 12.28 0.64
N GLN A 213 -8.06 12.91 1.52
CA GLN A 213 -8.57 13.63 2.70
C GLN A 213 -9.50 14.76 2.29
N GLN A 214 -9.19 15.51 1.24
CA GLN A 214 -10.03 16.60 0.76
C GLN A 214 -11.42 16.10 0.33
N GLN A 215 -11.48 15.01 -0.43
CA GLN A 215 -12.71 14.39 -0.90
C GLN A 215 -13.52 13.82 0.27
N LEU A 216 -12.84 13.19 1.25
CA LEU A 216 -13.47 12.74 2.49
C LEU A 216 -14.13 13.91 3.23
N MET A 217 -13.39 15.00 3.45
CA MET A 217 -13.91 16.16 4.19
C MET A 217 -15.08 16.81 3.44
N GLN A 218 -15.00 16.97 2.12
CA GLN A 218 -16.12 17.47 1.32
C GLN A 218 -17.36 16.58 1.41
N PHE A 219 -17.19 15.25 1.46
CA PHE A 219 -18.30 14.32 1.66
C PHE A 219 -18.90 14.45 3.07
N LEU A 220 -18.06 14.53 4.09
CA LEU A 220 -18.49 14.68 5.48
C LEU A 220 -19.18 16.02 5.73
N ASP A 221 -18.66 17.14 5.21
CA ASP A 221 -19.26 18.48 5.36
C ASP A 221 -20.64 18.57 4.73
N LYS A 222 -20.83 17.93 3.57
CA LYS A 222 -22.13 17.89 2.87
C LYS A 222 -23.15 17.02 3.59
N THR A 223 -22.71 15.91 4.17
CA THR A 223 -23.61 14.91 4.77
C THR A 223 -23.86 15.13 6.25
N GLN A 224 -22.96 15.83 6.94
CA GLN A 224 -22.94 15.97 8.40
C GLN A 224 -23.04 14.61 9.12
N MET A 225 -22.50 13.57 8.49
CA MET A 225 -22.59 12.18 8.96
C MET A 225 -21.60 11.92 10.11
N PRO A 226 -21.98 11.22 11.19
CA PRO A 226 -21.03 10.74 12.18
C PRO A 226 -19.92 9.90 11.54
N ALA A 227 -18.67 10.22 11.88
CA ALA A 227 -17.49 9.56 11.33
C ALA A 227 -16.72 8.81 12.41
N VAL A 228 -16.33 7.57 12.10
CA VAL A 228 -15.45 6.74 12.93
C VAL A 228 -14.23 6.34 12.11
N SER A 229 -13.07 6.23 12.76
CA SER A 229 -11.80 5.92 12.09
C SER A 229 -11.22 4.60 12.57
N THR A 230 -10.70 3.80 11.64
CA THR A 230 -9.76 2.72 12.01
C THR A 230 -8.48 3.31 12.61
N LEU A 231 -7.67 2.49 13.29
CA LEU A 231 -6.32 2.89 13.72
C LEU A 231 -5.48 3.45 12.56
N LYS A 232 -5.59 2.85 11.37
CA LYS A 232 -4.86 3.24 10.16
C LYS A 232 -5.38 4.53 9.51
N ALA A 233 -6.54 5.03 9.94
CA ALA A 233 -7.16 6.24 9.39
C ALA A 233 -7.07 7.45 10.34
N LEU A 234 -6.40 7.31 11.48
CA LEU A 234 -6.26 8.42 12.42
C LEU A 234 -5.55 9.60 11.73
N GLY A 235 -6.19 10.76 11.79
CA GLY A 235 -5.77 11.97 11.08
C GLY A 235 -6.47 12.21 9.73
N SER A 236 -7.19 11.23 9.17
CA SER A 236 -7.97 11.41 7.93
C SER A 236 -9.15 12.35 8.12
N VAL A 237 -9.94 12.16 9.19
CA VAL A 237 -11.01 13.08 9.59
C VAL A 237 -10.38 14.21 10.41
N LEU A 238 -10.62 15.46 10.02
CA LEU A 238 -10.00 16.61 10.67
C LEU A 238 -10.56 16.81 12.11
N PRO A 239 -9.74 17.32 13.05
CA PRO A 239 -10.15 17.46 14.46
C PRO A 239 -11.31 18.43 14.71
N ASP A 240 -11.54 19.38 13.80
CA ASP A 240 -12.61 20.38 13.85
C ASP A 240 -13.95 19.88 13.30
N TYR A 241 -13.98 18.68 12.71
CA TYR A 241 -15.22 18.05 12.28
C TYR A 241 -16.08 17.66 13.49
N GLU A 242 -17.21 18.37 13.68
CA GLU A 242 -18.08 18.24 14.85
C GLU A 242 -18.56 16.80 15.12
N TYR A 243 -18.79 16.02 14.06
CA TYR A 243 -19.34 14.67 14.15
C TYR A 243 -18.27 13.56 14.16
N ASN A 244 -17.02 13.90 14.46
CA ASN A 244 -15.94 12.92 14.60
C ASN A 244 -16.05 12.16 15.93
N LEU A 245 -16.36 10.86 15.88
CA LEU A 245 -16.46 9.98 17.04
C LEU A 245 -15.15 9.27 17.39
N GLY A 246 -14.08 9.52 16.62
CA GLY A 246 -12.75 8.96 16.86
C GLY A 246 -12.62 7.48 16.49
N MET A 247 -11.73 6.78 17.20
CA MET A 247 -11.38 5.40 16.86
C MET A 247 -12.45 4.41 17.33
N LEU A 248 -12.82 3.45 16.46
CA LEU A 248 -13.64 2.28 16.80
C LEU A 248 -12.79 1.01 17.00
N GLY A 249 -13.43 -0.06 17.47
CA GLY A 249 -12.84 -1.40 17.59
C GLY A 249 -12.52 -1.80 19.02
N MET A 250 -11.66 -2.80 19.18
CA MET A 250 -11.29 -3.44 20.45
C MET A 250 -10.86 -2.44 21.54
N HIS A 251 -10.12 -1.40 21.15
CA HIS A 251 -9.68 -0.32 22.04
C HIS A 251 -10.24 1.05 21.60
N GLY A 252 -11.32 1.03 20.82
CA GLY A 252 -12.03 2.23 20.37
C GLY A 252 -12.92 2.84 21.45
N GLY A 253 -13.35 4.07 21.22
CA GLY A 253 -14.30 4.76 22.07
C GLY A 253 -15.67 4.08 22.08
N GLN A 254 -16.32 4.07 23.25
CA GLN A 254 -17.65 3.46 23.40
C GLN A 254 -18.69 4.10 22.45
N ALA A 255 -18.65 5.43 22.31
CA ALA A 255 -19.55 6.17 21.42
C ALA A 255 -19.38 5.73 19.94
N ALA A 256 -18.14 5.59 19.46
CA ALA A 256 -17.84 5.11 18.12
C ALA A 256 -18.40 3.70 17.87
N ASN A 257 -18.17 2.79 18.83
CA ASN A 257 -18.65 1.42 18.73
C ASN A 257 -20.20 1.33 18.76
N LEU A 258 -20.86 2.12 19.60
CA LEU A 258 -22.32 2.18 19.68
C LEU A 258 -22.93 2.78 18.40
N ALA A 259 -22.35 3.84 17.85
CA ALA A 259 -22.82 4.45 16.60
C ALA A 259 -22.79 3.44 15.44
N VAL A 260 -21.71 2.68 15.29
CA VAL A 260 -21.62 1.61 14.28
C VAL A 260 -22.59 0.47 14.56
N GLN A 261 -22.82 0.11 15.83
CA GLN A 261 -23.73 -0.97 16.17
C GLN A 261 -25.20 -0.62 15.87
N GLU A 262 -25.56 0.65 16.00
CA GLU A 262 -26.91 1.18 15.83
C GLU A 262 -27.19 1.79 14.45
N CYS A 263 -26.18 1.94 13.58
CA CYS A 263 -26.36 2.49 12.25
C CYS A 263 -27.28 1.61 11.36
N ASP A 264 -28.00 2.26 10.44
CA ASP A 264 -28.80 1.60 9.41
C ASP A 264 -28.08 1.56 8.05
N VAL A 265 -27.14 2.47 7.82
CA VAL A 265 -26.19 2.45 6.70
C VAL A 265 -24.77 2.67 7.22
N LEU A 266 -23.85 1.78 6.83
CA LEU A 266 -22.42 1.91 7.12
C LEU A 266 -21.67 2.17 5.82
N VAL A 267 -21.07 3.34 5.69
CA VAL A 267 -20.27 3.74 4.53
C VAL A 267 -18.81 3.41 4.82
N CYS A 268 -18.34 2.26 4.35
CA CYS A 268 -16.97 1.81 4.49
C CYS A 268 -16.08 2.47 3.43
N ILE A 269 -15.20 3.37 3.85
CA ILE A 269 -14.36 4.20 2.99
C ILE A 269 -12.90 3.76 3.15
N GLY A 270 -12.39 2.94 2.22
CA GLY A 270 -11.00 2.51 2.20
C GLY A 270 -10.58 1.65 3.40
N ALA A 271 -11.49 0.79 3.89
CA ALA A 271 -11.27 -0.09 5.04
C ALA A 271 -11.60 -1.55 4.72
N ARG A 272 -10.92 -2.49 5.42
CA ARG A 272 -10.98 -3.94 5.14
C ARG A 272 -11.74 -4.79 6.16
N PHE A 273 -12.57 -4.18 7.01
CA PHE A 273 -13.30 -4.87 8.09
C PHE A 273 -12.41 -5.81 8.92
N ASP A 274 -11.25 -5.33 9.36
CA ASP A 274 -10.29 -6.06 10.20
C ASP A 274 -10.94 -6.60 11.51
N ASP A 275 -10.40 -7.70 12.06
CA ASP A 275 -11.02 -8.37 13.20
C ASP A 275 -10.83 -7.62 14.52
N ARG A 276 -9.79 -6.77 14.62
CA ARG A 276 -9.58 -5.86 15.75
C ARG A 276 -10.64 -4.75 15.77
N VAL A 277 -11.19 -4.39 14.61
CA VAL A 277 -12.35 -3.50 14.49
C VAL A 277 -13.66 -4.26 14.70
N THR A 278 -13.91 -5.34 13.94
CA THR A 278 -15.25 -5.94 13.90
C THR A 278 -15.58 -6.80 15.11
N GLY A 279 -14.57 -7.38 15.77
CA GLY A 279 -14.78 -8.43 16.77
C GLY A 279 -15.60 -9.57 16.18
N ASN A 280 -16.74 -9.89 16.81
CA ASN A 280 -17.68 -10.86 16.24
C ASN A 280 -18.43 -10.27 15.04
N LEU A 281 -17.97 -10.64 13.85
CA LEU A 281 -18.46 -10.16 12.56
C LEU A 281 -19.97 -10.34 12.33
N SER A 282 -20.58 -11.38 12.90
CA SER A 282 -22.04 -11.60 12.79
C SER A 282 -22.85 -10.58 13.59
N LYS A 283 -22.25 -9.99 14.62
CA LYS A 283 -22.87 -8.95 15.46
C LYS A 283 -22.48 -7.54 15.01
N PHE A 284 -21.32 -7.38 14.38
CA PHE A 284 -20.83 -6.10 13.89
C PHE A 284 -21.77 -5.49 12.86
N ALA A 285 -22.29 -4.28 13.15
CA ALA A 285 -23.21 -3.54 12.29
C ALA A 285 -24.32 -4.43 11.71
N ALA A 286 -24.90 -5.32 12.55
CA ALA A 286 -25.75 -6.42 12.10
C ALA A 286 -27.02 -5.96 11.34
N LYS A 287 -27.50 -4.75 11.63
CA LYS A 287 -28.70 -4.17 11.01
C LYS A 287 -28.39 -3.24 9.85
N ALA A 288 -27.11 -2.93 9.61
CA ALA A 288 -26.71 -1.93 8.64
C ALA A 288 -26.64 -2.50 7.22
N LYS A 289 -27.10 -1.72 6.25
CA LYS A 289 -26.75 -1.91 4.84
C LYS A 289 -25.34 -1.31 4.63
N VAL A 290 -24.45 -2.04 3.98
CA VAL A 290 -23.05 -1.60 3.79
C VAL A 290 -22.85 -1.04 2.39
N ILE A 291 -22.26 0.15 2.30
CA ILE A 291 -21.67 0.70 1.07
C ILE A 291 -20.16 0.55 1.22
N HIS A 292 -19.47 -0.11 0.30
CA HIS A 292 -18.03 -0.37 0.41
C HIS A 292 -17.29 0.27 -0.76
N LEU A 293 -16.46 1.27 -0.44
CA LEU A 293 -15.53 1.91 -1.35
C LEU A 293 -14.14 1.35 -1.08
N ASP A 294 -13.54 0.71 -2.07
CA ASP A 294 -12.19 0.15 -1.99
C ASP A 294 -11.57 0.11 -3.38
N ILE A 295 -10.24 0.26 -3.48
CA ILE A 295 -9.54 0.11 -4.77
C ILE A 295 -9.34 -1.37 -5.12
N ASP A 296 -9.34 -2.25 -4.10
CA ASP A 296 -9.09 -3.68 -4.22
C ASP A 296 -10.42 -4.46 -4.25
N ALA A 297 -10.77 -4.98 -5.43
CA ALA A 297 -11.94 -5.81 -5.62
C ALA A 297 -11.99 -7.03 -4.68
N ALA A 298 -10.82 -7.56 -4.27
CA ALA A 298 -10.74 -8.72 -3.39
C ALA A 298 -11.07 -8.38 -1.92
N GLU A 299 -11.09 -7.10 -1.52
CA GLU A 299 -11.51 -6.69 -0.18
C GLU A 299 -13.03 -6.56 -0.07
N VAL A 300 -13.70 -6.20 -1.17
CA VAL A 300 -15.15 -6.02 -1.21
C VAL A 300 -15.86 -7.36 -1.01
N GLY A 301 -16.75 -7.41 -0.02
CA GLY A 301 -17.52 -8.63 0.28
C GLY A 301 -16.73 -9.75 0.96
N LYS A 302 -15.41 -9.63 1.11
CA LYS A 302 -14.55 -10.67 1.72
C LYS A 302 -14.96 -11.03 3.14
N ARG A 303 -15.32 -10.03 3.94
CA ARG A 303 -15.76 -10.23 5.34
C ARG A 303 -17.20 -9.80 5.56
N LYS A 304 -17.58 -8.61 5.09
CA LYS A 304 -18.94 -8.10 5.24
C LYS A 304 -19.56 -7.93 3.85
N PRO A 305 -20.72 -8.54 3.56
CA PRO A 305 -21.40 -8.34 2.28
C PRO A 305 -21.77 -6.87 2.08
N ALA A 306 -21.38 -6.31 0.94
CA ALA A 306 -21.76 -4.97 0.52
C ALA A 306 -23.10 -4.99 -0.22
N LYS A 307 -23.93 -3.98 0.02
CA LYS A 307 -25.16 -3.71 -0.74
C LYS A 307 -24.90 -2.84 -1.97
N ALA A 308 -23.89 -1.99 -1.88
CA ALA A 308 -23.31 -1.28 -3.02
C ALA A 308 -21.79 -1.29 -2.89
N SER A 309 -21.09 -1.46 -4.00
CA SER A 309 -19.64 -1.56 -4.05
C SER A 309 -19.07 -0.60 -5.09
N LEU A 310 -18.24 0.34 -4.65
CA LEU A 310 -17.54 1.27 -5.54
C LEU A 310 -16.08 0.85 -5.57
N ILE A 311 -15.75 0.01 -6.56
CA ILE A 311 -14.39 -0.48 -6.77
C ILE A 311 -13.66 0.54 -7.65
N ALA A 312 -12.93 1.46 -7.04
CA ALA A 312 -12.14 2.50 -7.70
C ALA A 312 -11.32 3.29 -6.67
N ASP A 313 -10.41 4.14 -7.16
CA ASP A 313 -9.70 5.10 -6.31
C ASP A 313 -10.67 6.01 -5.54
N LEU A 314 -10.33 6.36 -4.29
CA LEU A 314 -11.20 7.18 -3.44
C LEU A 314 -11.34 8.62 -3.95
N LYS A 315 -10.35 9.17 -4.64
CA LYS A 315 -10.43 10.51 -5.26
C LYS A 315 -11.48 10.56 -6.36
N SER A 316 -11.75 9.45 -7.05
CA SER A 316 -12.77 9.38 -8.11
C SER A 316 -14.12 8.87 -7.61
N SER A 317 -14.14 7.96 -6.65
CA SER A 317 -15.36 7.31 -6.14
C SER A 317 -16.12 8.14 -5.10
N LEU A 318 -15.44 8.77 -4.14
CA LEU A 318 -16.12 9.60 -3.12
C LEU A 318 -16.94 10.75 -3.72
N PRO A 319 -16.46 11.50 -4.73
CA PRO A 319 -17.24 12.58 -5.34
C PRO A 319 -18.53 12.13 -6.03
N GLN A 320 -18.69 10.83 -6.34
CA GLN A 320 -19.92 10.30 -6.94
C GLN A 320 -21.03 10.06 -5.91
N LEU A 321 -20.69 10.10 -4.61
CA LEU A 321 -21.68 9.95 -3.56
C LEU A 321 -22.38 11.28 -3.31
N GLU A 322 -23.63 11.34 -3.76
CA GLU A 322 -24.52 12.47 -3.58
C GLU A 322 -25.47 12.17 -2.43
N CYS A 323 -25.55 13.07 -1.45
CA CYS A 323 -26.58 13.02 -0.43
C CYS A 323 -27.40 14.30 -0.51
N PHE A 324 -28.66 14.16 -0.90
CA PHE A 324 -29.66 15.18 -0.63
C PHE A 324 -30.13 14.94 0.80
N VAL A 325 -29.61 15.70 1.75
CA VAL A 325 -30.31 15.88 3.02
C VAL A 325 -31.63 16.53 2.62
N THR A 326 -32.69 15.73 2.50
CA THR A 326 -34.02 16.31 2.39
C THR A 326 -34.21 17.04 3.69
N GLU A 327 -34.27 18.38 3.62
CA GLU A 327 -34.81 19.20 4.70
C GLU A 327 -36.17 18.58 5.04
N GLN A 328 -36.22 17.81 6.13
CA GLN A 328 -37.49 17.39 6.69
C GLN A 328 -38.12 18.66 7.24
N ALA A 329 -39.07 19.20 6.48
CA ALA A 329 -40.00 20.23 6.89
C ALA A 329 -40.85 19.81 8.10
#